data_AF-A0A199VTS3-F1
#
_entry.id   AF-A0A199VTS3-F1
#
_cell.length_a   1.000
_cell.length_b   1.000
_cell.length_c   1.000
_cell.angle_alpha   90.00
_cell.angle_beta   90.00
_cell.angle_gamma   90.00
#
_symmetry.space_group_name_H-M   'P 1'
#
loop_
_entity.id
_entity.type
_entity.pdbx_description
1 polymer ?
#
loop_
_entity_poly.entity_id
_entity_poly.type
_entity_poly.pdbx_seq_one_letter_code
_entity_poly.pdbx_strand_id
1 'polypeptide(L)'
;MTSVLLLLLLLPTTSLSSSSHSPSTSAARRFSKIYAFGDSYTDTGNTHSADGPYSFGYVSSPPYGTTFFHRSTNRYSDGRLVVDFLTTALSLPFLPPYLAVARNPSGALHGVNFAVAGSTAIEHEFYVQNNITIDVTPQSLMTQLGWFQKHVEAAGTAAGMDEALFWVGEIGANDYAYSSLSSVSPSIVQDLAVRNVFSFLEALLNKGAKYIVVQGLPLTGCLPLSMTVAPQDDRDDIGCVASVNKQSSTHNTLLLNKLNELRRRYPKAVISYADYHGAHHAIMKNPAAHGFTETFKTCCGSGGGAYNFDLFATCGSPGVNKACSDPAKFVNWDGVHLTEAMYKAVANMFFNRGYCRPGFDVLLSSKGDAAK
;
A
#
# COMPACT_ATOMS: atom_id res chain seq x y z
N MET A 1 -34.41 88.22 9.69
CA MET A 1 -32.96 88.13 9.40
C MET A 1 -32.42 86.89 10.08
N THR A 2 -31.90 85.95 9.29
CA THR A 2 -30.82 84.97 9.54
C THR A 2 -31.14 83.68 8.77
N SER A 3 -30.65 83.61 7.53
CA SER A 3 -30.51 82.37 6.77
C SER A 3 -29.56 81.44 7.52
N VAL A 4 -29.98 80.20 7.79
CA VAL A 4 -29.09 79.12 8.23
C VAL A 4 -28.87 78.21 7.04
N LEU A 5 -27.64 78.22 6.54
CA LEU A 5 -27.15 77.42 5.42
C LEU A 5 -26.96 75.97 5.92
N LEU A 6 -27.75 75.02 5.40
CA LEU A 6 -27.59 73.60 5.70
C LEU A 6 -26.49 73.02 4.79
N LEU A 7 -25.30 72.80 5.34
CA LEU A 7 -24.20 72.12 4.64
C LEU A 7 -24.49 70.61 4.60
N LEU A 8 -24.87 70.09 3.42
CA LEU A 8 -24.95 68.65 3.16
C LEU A 8 -23.53 68.10 2.98
N LEU A 9 -23.02 67.39 4.00
CA LEU A 9 -21.79 66.61 3.92
C LEU A 9 -22.04 65.35 3.06
N LEU A 10 -21.55 65.37 1.82
CA LEU A 10 -21.46 64.20 0.95
C LEU A 10 -20.35 63.26 1.48
N LEU A 11 -20.74 62.18 2.14
CA LEU A 11 -19.85 61.07 2.48
C LEU A 11 -19.53 60.27 1.19
N PRO A 12 -18.26 60.01 0.86
CA PRO A 12 -17.93 59.17 -0.29
C PRO A 12 -18.31 57.72 0.03
N THR A 13 -19.26 57.18 -0.74
CA THR A 13 -19.59 55.75 -0.73
C THR A 13 -18.44 54.98 -1.37
N THR A 14 -17.57 54.37 -0.56
CA THR A 14 -16.60 53.40 -1.05
C THR A 14 -17.34 52.13 -1.48
N SER A 15 -17.54 51.97 -2.78
CA SER A 15 -17.99 50.72 -3.37
C SER A 15 -16.93 49.64 -3.14
N LEU A 16 -17.15 48.78 -2.15
CA LEU A 16 -16.41 47.54 -1.98
C LEU A 16 -16.76 46.63 -3.16
N SER A 17 -15.91 46.63 -4.18
CA SER A 17 -15.93 45.61 -5.23
C SER A 17 -15.65 44.26 -4.57
N SER A 18 -16.71 43.52 -4.26
CA SER A 18 -16.61 42.10 -3.92
C SER A 18 -16.08 41.38 -5.16
N SER A 19 -14.78 41.09 -5.17
CA SER A 19 -14.18 40.17 -6.11
C SER A 19 -14.82 38.81 -5.89
N SER A 20 -15.81 38.49 -6.73
CA SER A 20 -16.37 37.15 -6.86
C SER A 20 -15.23 36.23 -7.24
N HIS A 21 -14.64 35.56 -6.24
CA HIS A 21 -13.82 34.39 -6.47
C HIS A 21 -14.76 33.34 -7.03
N SER A 22 -14.81 33.24 -8.36
CA SER A 22 -15.22 32.01 -9.01
C SER A 22 -14.39 30.89 -8.37
N PRO A 23 -15.00 29.85 -7.78
CA PRO A 23 -14.23 28.72 -7.33
C PRO A 23 -13.50 28.20 -8.57
N SER A 24 -12.19 28.35 -8.60
CA SER A 24 -11.39 27.82 -9.68
C SER A 24 -11.77 26.35 -9.82
N THR A 25 -12.08 25.93 -11.04
CA THR A 25 -12.37 24.55 -11.43
C THR A 25 -11.19 23.64 -11.05
N SER A 26 -11.11 23.26 -9.77
CA SER A 26 -10.15 22.31 -9.21
C SER A 26 -10.51 20.86 -9.58
N ALA A 27 -11.69 20.63 -10.15
CA ALA A 27 -12.18 19.29 -10.49
C ALA A 27 -11.42 18.67 -11.68
N ALA A 28 -10.90 19.47 -12.61
CA ALA A 28 -10.19 18.97 -13.80
C ALA A 28 -8.73 18.55 -13.54
N ARG A 29 -8.26 18.57 -12.28
CA ARG A 29 -6.82 18.44 -11.92
C ARG A 29 -6.47 17.20 -11.09
N ARG A 30 -7.36 16.21 -10.96
CA ARG A 30 -7.15 15.05 -10.08
C ARG A 30 -7.31 13.72 -10.80
N PHE A 31 -6.59 12.71 -10.34
CA PHE A 31 -6.82 11.32 -10.73
C PHE A 31 -8.28 10.95 -10.44
N SER A 32 -8.98 10.39 -11.42
CA SER A 32 -10.38 9.93 -11.26
C SER A 32 -10.47 8.44 -10.94
N LYS A 33 -9.36 7.71 -11.15
CA LYS A 33 -9.23 6.25 -11.03
C LYS A 33 -7.94 5.86 -10.34
N ILE A 34 -7.98 4.76 -9.58
CA ILE A 34 -6.77 4.07 -9.09
C ILE A 34 -6.86 2.58 -9.43
N TYR A 35 -5.82 2.04 -10.05
CA TYR A 35 -5.68 0.60 -10.22
C TYR A 35 -4.56 0.11 -9.31
N ALA A 36 -4.89 -0.77 -8.35
CA ALA A 36 -3.96 -1.22 -7.34
C ALA A 36 -3.59 -2.70 -7.51
N PHE A 37 -2.33 -3.04 -7.23
CA PHE A 37 -1.73 -4.38 -7.36
C PHE A 37 -0.80 -4.62 -6.18
N GLY A 38 -0.45 -5.86 -5.87
CA GLY A 38 0.47 -6.20 -4.78
C GLY A 38 -0.01 -7.38 -3.96
N ASP A 39 0.37 -7.44 -2.69
CA ASP A 39 0.03 -8.53 -1.78
C ASP A 39 -0.99 -8.12 -0.68
N SER A 40 -0.91 -8.75 0.50
CA SER A 40 -1.80 -8.52 1.64
C SER A 40 -1.73 -7.10 2.20
N TYR A 41 -0.65 -6.38 1.99
CA TYR A 41 -0.50 -4.98 2.40
C TYR A 41 -1.27 -4.01 1.51
N THR A 42 -1.75 -4.49 0.35
CA THR A 42 -2.60 -3.73 -0.57
C THR A 42 -3.95 -4.37 -0.78
N ASP A 43 -4.16 -5.66 -0.47
CA ASP A 43 -5.42 -6.37 -0.68
C ASP A 43 -6.60 -5.79 0.12
N THR A 44 -7.64 -5.37 -0.60
CA THR A 44 -8.87 -4.80 -0.04
C THR A 44 -10.04 -5.78 0.00
N GLY A 45 -9.76 -7.08 -0.20
CA GLY A 45 -10.66 -8.20 0.01
C GLY A 45 -10.85 -9.15 -1.18
N ASN A 46 -9.83 -9.31 -2.03
CA ASN A 46 -9.79 -10.42 -2.97
C ASN A 46 -9.55 -11.75 -2.23
N THR A 47 -8.69 -11.76 -1.21
CA THR A 47 -8.49 -12.94 -0.37
C THR A 47 -9.55 -13.03 0.72
N HIS A 48 -10.14 -14.22 0.91
CA HIS A 48 -10.98 -14.56 2.07
C HIS A 48 -10.27 -15.60 2.94
N SER A 49 -10.80 -15.87 4.15
CA SER A 49 -10.25 -16.90 5.05
C SER A 49 -9.99 -18.27 4.39
N ALA A 50 -10.84 -18.69 3.44
CA ALA A 50 -10.69 -19.98 2.76
C ALA A 50 -9.66 -19.98 1.61
N ASP A 51 -9.25 -18.79 1.14
CA ASP A 51 -8.48 -18.61 -0.09
C ASP A 51 -7.08 -18.01 0.17
N GLY A 52 -6.81 -17.61 1.42
CA GLY A 52 -5.55 -16.96 1.81
C GLY A 52 -4.47 -17.93 2.26
N PRO A 53 -3.29 -17.39 2.63
CA PRO A 53 -2.25 -18.19 3.26
C PRO A 53 -2.81 -18.87 4.51
N TYR A 54 -2.72 -20.19 4.60
CA TYR A 54 -3.15 -21.05 5.68
C TYR A 54 -2.76 -20.50 7.05
N SER A 55 -1.50 -20.08 7.21
CA SER A 55 -1.00 -19.54 8.48
C SER A 55 -1.72 -18.26 8.91
N PHE A 56 -2.31 -17.51 7.98
CA PHE A 56 -3.09 -16.29 8.24
C PHE A 56 -4.52 -16.39 7.68
N GLY A 57 -5.07 -17.61 7.60
CA GLY A 57 -6.34 -17.95 6.94
C GLY A 57 -7.61 -17.55 7.69
N TYR A 58 -7.56 -16.51 8.54
CA TYR A 58 -8.70 -16.07 9.35
C TYR A 58 -9.06 -14.59 9.13
N VAL A 59 -8.62 -14.00 8.02
CA VAL A 59 -8.85 -12.58 7.71
C VAL A 59 -10.33 -12.18 7.72
N SER A 60 -11.26 -13.09 7.39
CA SER A 60 -12.71 -12.84 7.43
C SER A 60 -13.32 -12.86 8.84
N SER A 61 -12.55 -13.26 9.85
CA SER A 61 -12.99 -13.37 11.24
C SER A 61 -12.69 -12.10 12.03
N PRO A 62 -13.42 -11.82 13.13
CA PRO A 62 -12.96 -10.86 14.13
C PRO A 62 -11.57 -11.26 14.68
N PRO A 63 -10.70 -10.31 15.05
CA PRO A 63 -10.96 -8.86 15.16
C PRO A 63 -10.55 -8.02 13.94
N TYR A 64 -10.31 -8.60 12.76
CA TYR A 64 -9.95 -7.81 11.57
C TYR A 64 -10.99 -6.72 11.26
N GLY A 65 -10.50 -5.54 10.89
CA GLY A 65 -11.34 -4.38 10.57
C GLY A 65 -12.03 -3.68 11.75
N THR A 66 -11.71 -4.04 13.01
CA THR A 66 -12.38 -3.49 14.21
C THR A 66 -12.27 -1.96 14.37
N THR A 67 -11.17 -1.35 13.94
CA THR A 67 -10.85 0.07 14.18
C THR A 67 -11.67 1.02 13.32
N PHE A 68 -11.75 0.78 12.00
CA PHE A 68 -12.42 1.71 11.08
C PHE A 68 -13.69 1.14 10.43
N PHE A 69 -13.67 -0.13 10.03
CA PHE A 69 -14.83 -0.74 9.34
C PHE A 69 -15.83 -1.39 10.32
N HIS A 70 -15.41 -1.58 11.58
CA HIS A 70 -16.13 -2.24 12.66
C HIS A 70 -16.61 -3.66 12.33
N ARG A 71 -16.00 -4.27 11.31
CA ARG A 71 -16.15 -5.65 10.87
C ARG A 71 -15.00 -5.98 9.92
N SER A 72 -14.75 -7.26 9.69
CA SER A 72 -13.79 -7.63 8.67
C SER A 72 -14.27 -7.21 7.28
N THR A 73 -13.36 -6.60 6.51
CA THR A 73 -13.47 -6.39 5.07
C THR A 73 -12.42 -7.20 4.31
N ASN A 74 -11.86 -8.23 4.95
CA ASN A 74 -10.72 -9.01 4.46
C ASN A 74 -9.44 -8.22 4.17
N ARG A 75 -9.28 -7.02 4.77
CA ARG A 75 -7.98 -6.35 4.83
C ARG A 75 -7.20 -7.00 5.97
N TYR A 76 -5.92 -7.30 5.74
CA TYR A 76 -5.04 -7.84 6.76
C TYR A 76 -4.58 -6.74 7.73
N SER A 77 -5.52 -6.16 8.46
CA SER A 77 -5.31 -5.10 9.44
C SER A 77 -6.54 -4.97 10.34
N ASP A 78 -6.40 -4.21 11.42
CA ASP A 78 -7.54 -3.73 12.21
C ASP A 78 -8.37 -2.67 11.47
N GLY A 79 -7.95 -2.20 10.30
CA GLY A 79 -8.77 -1.35 9.46
C GLY A 79 -8.16 -1.00 8.12
N ARG A 80 -7.87 0.27 7.88
CA ARG A 80 -7.41 0.80 6.57
C ARG A 80 -5.94 0.50 6.28
N LEU A 81 -5.64 0.23 5.00
CA LEU A 81 -4.30 0.07 4.44
C LEU A 81 -3.78 1.37 3.83
N VAL A 82 -2.51 1.43 3.41
CA VAL A 82 -1.93 2.62 2.73
C VAL A 82 -2.75 3.03 1.51
N VAL A 83 -3.24 2.07 0.72
CA VAL A 83 -4.06 2.33 -0.47
C VAL A 83 -5.40 3.00 -0.14
N ASP A 84 -5.96 2.76 1.05
CA ASP A 84 -7.18 3.43 1.50
C ASP A 84 -6.89 4.90 1.87
N PHE A 85 -5.74 5.17 2.49
CA PHE A 85 -5.30 6.54 2.73
C PHE A 85 -4.98 7.28 1.43
N LEU A 86 -4.48 6.59 0.40
CA LEU A 86 -4.32 7.14 -0.95
C LEU A 86 -5.67 7.57 -1.54
N THR A 87 -6.69 6.71 -1.50
CA THR A 87 -8.04 7.07 -2.00
C THR A 87 -8.60 8.29 -1.27
N THR A 88 -8.41 8.36 0.05
CA THR A 88 -8.82 9.51 0.87
C THR A 88 -8.08 10.79 0.44
N ALA A 89 -6.76 10.72 0.25
CA ALA A 89 -5.94 11.85 -0.19
C ALA A 89 -6.35 12.37 -1.58
N LEU A 90 -6.83 11.47 -2.45
CA LEU A 90 -7.33 11.80 -3.78
C LEU A 90 -8.83 12.12 -3.82
N SER A 91 -9.53 12.06 -2.68
CA SER A 91 -10.99 12.22 -2.58
C SER A 91 -11.77 11.25 -3.48
N LEU A 92 -11.30 10.00 -3.55
CA LEU A 92 -11.91 8.87 -4.26
C LEU A 92 -12.51 7.87 -3.26
N PRO A 93 -13.54 7.09 -3.66
CA PRO A 93 -14.02 6.00 -2.82
C PRO A 93 -12.96 4.90 -2.66
N PHE A 94 -13.10 4.08 -1.60
CA PHE A 94 -12.25 2.90 -1.42
C PHE A 94 -12.39 1.93 -2.58
N LEU A 95 -11.27 1.30 -2.95
CA LEU A 95 -11.23 0.42 -4.11
C LEU A 95 -11.95 -0.90 -3.81
N PRO A 96 -12.88 -1.33 -4.67
CA PRO A 96 -13.44 -2.66 -4.56
C PRO A 96 -12.41 -3.72 -5.01
N PRO A 97 -12.42 -4.92 -4.40
CA PRO A 97 -11.59 -6.02 -4.86
C PRO A 97 -12.08 -6.56 -6.21
N TYR A 98 -11.16 -6.86 -7.12
CA TYR A 98 -11.43 -7.34 -8.47
C TYR A 98 -12.37 -8.55 -8.51
N LEU A 99 -12.21 -9.55 -7.63
CA LEU A 99 -13.05 -10.74 -7.63
C LEU A 99 -14.52 -10.43 -7.31
N ALA A 100 -14.80 -9.36 -6.56
CA ALA A 100 -16.16 -8.85 -6.38
C ALA A 100 -16.66 -8.14 -7.65
N VAL A 101 -15.82 -7.28 -8.24
CA VAL A 101 -16.14 -6.54 -9.48
C VAL A 101 -16.39 -7.46 -10.66
N ALA A 102 -15.62 -8.54 -10.81
CA ALA A 102 -15.76 -9.50 -11.89
C ALA A 102 -17.12 -10.22 -11.87
N ARG A 103 -17.73 -10.35 -10.67
CA ARG A 103 -19.09 -10.89 -10.50
C ARG A 103 -20.17 -9.83 -10.64
N ASN A 104 -19.90 -8.62 -10.17
CA ASN A 104 -20.80 -7.48 -10.24
C ASN A 104 -20.01 -6.21 -10.60
N PRO A 105 -20.01 -5.77 -11.87
CA PRO A 105 -19.22 -4.63 -12.32
C PRO A 105 -19.61 -3.27 -11.69
N SER A 106 -20.71 -3.20 -10.94
CA SER A 106 -21.07 -1.99 -10.21
C SER A 106 -19.97 -1.63 -9.20
N GLY A 107 -19.52 -0.37 -9.23
CA GLY A 107 -18.50 0.14 -8.31
C GLY A 107 -17.08 0.26 -8.87
N ALA A 108 -16.80 -0.21 -10.09
CA ALA A 108 -15.46 -0.10 -10.70
C ALA A 108 -15.15 1.27 -11.33
N LEU A 109 -16.07 2.24 -11.24
CA LEU A 109 -15.96 3.54 -11.90
C LEU A 109 -14.68 4.29 -11.50
N HIS A 110 -14.29 4.22 -10.22
CA HIS A 110 -13.14 4.91 -9.66
C HIS A 110 -11.90 4.02 -9.53
N GLY A 111 -11.91 2.87 -10.22
CA GLY A 111 -10.81 1.92 -10.22
C GLY A 111 -11.10 0.68 -9.38
N VAL A 112 -10.10 -0.20 -9.31
CA VAL A 112 -10.22 -1.57 -8.82
C VAL A 112 -8.90 -1.98 -8.17
N ASN A 113 -9.01 -2.80 -7.12
CA ASN A 113 -7.85 -3.43 -6.50
C ASN A 113 -7.71 -4.89 -6.93
N PHE A 114 -6.57 -5.24 -7.51
CA PHE A 114 -6.22 -6.57 -7.98
C PHE A 114 -5.25 -7.30 -7.04
N ALA A 115 -4.77 -6.66 -5.97
CA ALA A 115 -3.87 -7.27 -5.00
C ALA A 115 -4.52 -8.48 -4.31
N VAL A 116 -3.72 -9.50 -4.01
CA VAL A 116 -4.16 -10.74 -3.35
C VAL A 116 -3.18 -11.07 -2.24
N ALA A 117 -3.67 -11.35 -1.04
CA ALA A 117 -2.80 -11.71 0.08
C ALA A 117 -1.96 -12.97 -0.19
N GLY A 118 -0.68 -12.90 0.16
CA GLY A 118 0.32 -13.93 -0.13
C GLY A 118 0.84 -13.92 -1.57
N SER A 119 0.36 -13.03 -2.44
CA SER A 119 0.88 -12.92 -3.81
C SER A 119 2.39 -12.73 -3.85
N THR A 120 2.99 -13.35 -4.86
CA THR A 120 4.41 -13.32 -5.17
C THR A 120 4.65 -12.55 -6.46
N ALA A 121 5.87 -12.02 -6.62
CA ALA A 121 6.31 -11.53 -7.92
C ALA A 121 6.61 -12.70 -8.88
N ILE A 122 7.13 -13.80 -8.34
CA ILE A 122 7.41 -15.05 -9.06
C ILE A 122 6.10 -15.82 -9.28
N GLU A 123 5.95 -16.46 -10.44
CA GLU A 123 4.76 -17.25 -10.76
C GLU A 123 4.71 -18.57 -9.99
N HIS A 124 3.50 -19.08 -9.72
CA HIS A 124 3.28 -20.23 -8.84
C HIS A 124 4.03 -21.49 -9.31
N GLU A 125 4.14 -21.67 -10.64
CA GLU A 125 4.81 -22.81 -11.26
C GLU A 125 6.25 -22.97 -10.79
N PHE A 126 6.95 -21.88 -10.51
CA PHE A 126 8.31 -21.92 -9.95
C PHE A 126 8.34 -22.64 -8.61
N TYR A 127 7.41 -22.31 -7.72
CA TYR A 127 7.34 -22.91 -6.39
C TYR A 127 6.99 -24.40 -6.47
N VAL A 128 6.05 -24.76 -7.35
CA VAL A 128 5.70 -26.17 -7.61
C VAL A 128 6.91 -26.96 -8.12
N GLN A 129 7.65 -26.41 -9.11
CA GLN A 129 8.83 -27.06 -9.70
C GLN A 129 9.99 -27.23 -8.71
N ASN A 130 10.06 -26.38 -7.69
CA ASN A 130 11.11 -26.42 -6.66
C ASN A 130 10.64 -27.09 -5.36
N ASN A 131 9.51 -27.82 -5.38
CA ASN A 131 8.93 -28.49 -4.20
C ASN A 131 8.62 -27.54 -3.02
N ILE A 132 8.28 -26.29 -3.32
CA ILE A 132 7.83 -25.29 -2.36
C ILE A 132 6.31 -25.18 -2.52
N THR A 133 5.55 -26.12 -1.97
CA THR A 133 4.10 -26.21 -2.22
C THR A 133 3.24 -25.91 -1.01
N ILE A 134 3.85 -25.76 0.16
CA ILE A 134 3.14 -25.48 1.40
C ILE A 134 2.82 -23.99 1.48
N ASP A 135 1.54 -23.68 1.61
CA ASP A 135 1.04 -22.35 1.97
C ASP A 135 1.40 -21.22 0.97
N VAL A 136 1.55 -21.58 -0.31
CA VAL A 136 1.83 -20.61 -1.39
C VAL A 136 0.53 -20.18 -2.06
N THR A 137 0.23 -18.87 -2.00
CA THR A 137 -0.87 -18.29 -2.78
C THR A 137 -0.58 -18.44 -4.28
N PRO A 138 -1.49 -19.05 -5.06
CA PRO A 138 -1.24 -19.33 -6.48
C PRO A 138 -1.34 -18.08 -7.36
N GLN A 139 -2.02 -17.02 -6.91
CA GLN A 139 -2.12 -15.77 -7.66
C GLN A 139 -0.82 -14.96 -7.52
N SER A 140 -0.08 -14.83 -8.61
CA SER A 140 1.10 -13.98 -8.70
C SER A 140 0.74 -12.56 -9.19
N LEU A 141 1.71 -11.66 -9.17
CA LEU A 141 1.59 -10.33 -9.77
C LEU A 141 1.18 -10.40 -11.27
N MET A 142 1.62 -11.44 -11.99
CA MET A 142 1.23 -11.66 -13.39
C MET A 142 -0.22 -12.16 -13.52
N THR A 143 -0.73 -12.91 -12.53
CA THR A 143 -2.16 -13.23 -12.46
C THR A 143 -3.00 -11.95 -12.35
N GLN A 144 -2.59 -11.03 -11.47
CA GLN A 144 -3.25 -9.74 -11.27
C GLN A 144 -3.21 -8.87 -12.53
N LEU A 145 -2.10 -8.90 -13.29
CA LEU A 145 -2.02 -8.26 -14.60
C LEU A 145 -3.07 -8.81 -15.57
N GLY A 146 -3.24 -10.13 -15.63
CA GLY A 146 -4.24 -10.77 -16.47
C GLY A 146 -5.67 -10.37 -16.09
N TRP A 147 -5.95 -10.22 -14.80
CA TRP A 147 -7.23 -9.68 -14.31
C TRP A 147 -7.46 -8.24 -14.73
N PHE A 148 -6.44 -7.40 -14.61
CA PHE A 148 -6.51 -6.02 -15.07
C PHE A 148 -6.77 -5.93 -16.58
N GLN A 149 -6.10 -6.76 -17.38
CA GLN A 149 -6.31 -6.81 -18.83
C GLN A 149 -7.76 -7.14 -19.18
N LYS A 150 -8.33 -8.18 -18.55
CA LYS A 150 -9.74 -8.54 -18.71
C LYS A 150 -10.68 -7.41 -18.29
N HIS A 151 -10.37 -6.74 -17.18
CA HIS A 151 -11.16 -5.62 -16.68
C HIS A 151 -11.21 -4.44 -17.67
N VAL A 152 -10.06 -4.03 -18.20
CA VAL A 152 -10.00 -2.89 -19.14
C VAL A 152 -10.54 -3.24 -20.53
N GLU A 153 -10.37 -4.49 -20.98
CA GLU A 153 -10.98 -4.98 -22.23
C GLU A 153 -12.51 -4.95 -22.16
N ALA A 154 -13.09 -5.39 -21.03
CA ALA A 154 -14.53 -5.34 -20.81
C ALA A 154 -15.08 -3.91 -20.73
N ALA A 155 -14.25 -2.94 -20.31
CA ALA A 155 -14.62 -1.52 -20.22
C ALA A 155 -14.41 -0.72 -21.52
N GLY A 156 -13.78 -1.32 -22.56
CA GLY A 156 -13.36 -0.65 -23.78
C GLY A 156 -11.92 -0.09 -23.70
N THR A 157 -11.21 -0.13 -24.83
CA THR A 157 -9.74 -0.05 -24.97
C THR A 157 -9.03 1.20 -24.45
N ALA A 158 -9.75 2.20 -23.93
CA ALA A 158 -9.20 3.43 -23.37
C ALA A 158 -9.79 3.75 -22.00
N ALA A 159 -10.01 2.74 -21.15
CA ALA A 159 -10.57 2.87 -19.80
C ALA A 159 -9.73 3.77 -18.87
N GLY A 160 -9.77 5.08 -19.11
CA GLY A 160 -9.17 6.13 -18.30
C GLY A 160 -7.70 5.93 -17.96
N MET A 161 -6.87 5.32 -18.82
CA MET A 161 -5.43 5.10 -18.52
C MET A 161 -4.72 6.43 -18.18
N ASP A 162 -5.06 7.49 -18.92
CA ASP A 162 -4.56 8.85 -18.70
C ASP A 162 -5.14 9.48 -17.42
N GLU A 163 -6.28 8.99 -16.96
CA GLU A 163 -6.96 9.43 -15.77
C GLU A 163 -6.52 8.66 -14.51
N ALA A 164 -5.91 7.49 -14.67
CA ALA A 164 -5.60 6.55 -13.60
C ALA A 164 -4.22 6.78 -12.96
N LEU A 165 -4.16 6.54 -11.65
CA LEU A 165 -2.93 6.30 -10.91
C LEU A 165 -2.80 4.79 -10.70
N PHE A 166 -1.65 4.23 -11.07
CA PHE A 166 -1.34 2.83 -10.86
C PHE A 166 -0.54 2.68 -9.57
N TRP A 167 -1.12 2.00 -8.58
CA TRP A 167 -0.47 1.73 -7.31
C TRP A 167 0.02 0.28 -7.30
N VAL A 168 1.34 0.10 -7.38
CA VAL A 168 1.97 -1.21 -7.21
C VAL A 168 2.49 -1.25 -5.80
N GLY A 169 1.75 -1.96 -4.93
CA GLY A 169 2.14 -2.18 -3.55
C GLY A 169 3.38 -3.05 -3.42
N GLU A 170 3.81 -3.29 -2.18
CA GLU A 170 4.94 -4.20 -2.01
C GLU A 170 4.60 -5.58 -2.58
N ILE A 171 5.62 -6.17 -3.18
CA ILE A 171 5.56 -7.49 -3.78
C ILE A 171 7.00 -8.00 -3.83
N GLY A 172 7.22 -9.25 -3.43
CA GLY A 172 8.58 -9.79 -3.22
C GLY A 172 8.80 -10.35 -1.82
N ALA A 173 8.14 -9.82 -0.79
CA ALA A 173 8.31 -10.29 0.59
C ALA A 173 7.86 -11.75 0.76
N ASN A 174 6.71 -12.11 0.17
CA ASN A 174 6.22 -13.49 0.15
C ASN A 174 7.18 -14.41 -0.61
N ASP A 175 7.82 -13.93 -1.69
CA ASP A 175 8.79 -14.74 -2.43
C ASP A 175 9.95 -15.20 -1.53
N TYR A 176 10.45 -14.32 -0.68
CA TYR A 176 11.48 -14.67 0.31
C TYR A 176 10.96 -15.55 1.43
N ALA A 177 9.76 -15.26 1.95
CA ALA A 177 9.16 -16.04 3.03
C ALA A 177 8.95 -17.49 2.61
N TYR A 178 8.35 -17.73 1.43
CA TYR A 178 8.09 -19.07 0.92
C TYR A 178 9.36 -19.85 0.58
N SER A 179 10.42 -19.17 0.13
CA SER A 179 11.69 -19.82 -0.18
C SER A 179 12.65 -19.97 1.01
N SER A 180 12.31 -19.44 2.19
CA SER A 180 13.22 -19.34 3.35
C SER A 180 13.78 -20.69 3.85
N LEU A 181 13.00 -21.77 3.74
CA LEU A 181 13.40 -23.13 4.13
C LEU A 181 13.69 -24.04 2.92
N SER A 182 13.74 -23.48 1.72
CA SER A 182 13.99 -24.23 0.49
C SER A 182 15.48 -24.36 0.18
N SER A 183 15.82 -25.26 -0.76
CA SER A 183 17.18 -25.37 -1.32
C SER A 183 17.47 -24.34 -2.42
N VAL A 184 16.49 -23.52 -2.81
CA VAL A 184 16.66 -22.50 -3.84
C VAL A 184 17.55 -21.38 -3.31
N SER A 185 18.54 -20.99 -4.10
CA SER A 185 19.43 -19.88 -3.74
C SER A 185 18.63 -18.59 -3.50
N PRO A 186 18.85 -17.88 -2.37
CA PRO A 186 18.23 -16.57 -2.12
C PRO A 186 18.50 -15.55 -3.23
N SER A 187 19.65 -15.65 -3.92
CA SER A 187 19.98 -14.77 -5.05
C SER A 187 19.10 -15.03 -6.27
N ILE A 188 18.70 -16.28 -6.52
CA ILE A 188 17.79 -16.65 -7.62
C ILE A 188 16.41 -16.08 -7.35
N VAL A 189 15.90 -16.25 -6.12
CA VAL A 189 14.61 -15.69 -5.70
C VAL A 189 14.61 -14.17 -5.82
N GLN A 190 15.67 -13.51 -5.34
CA GLN A 190 15.78 -12.05 -5.44
C GLN A 190 15.79 -11.55 -6.88
N ASP A 191 16.60 -12.17 -7.74
CA ASP A 191 16.72 -11.79 -9.14
C ASP A 191 15.40 -12.03 -9.90
N LEU A 192 14.74 -13.17 -9.69
CA LEU A 192 13.43 -13.46 -10.29
C LEU A 192 12.34 -12.49 -9.81
N ALA A 193 12.26 -12.23 -8.50
CA ALA A 193 11.26 -11.32 -7.94
C ALA A 193 11.40 -9.92 -8.55
N VAL A 194 12.60 -9.33 -8.54
CA VAL A 194 12.83 -7.98 -9.09
C VAL A 194 12.61 -7.95 -10.61
N ARG A 195 13.04 -9.00 -11.34
CA ARG A 195 12.80 -9.10 -12.79
C ARG A 195 11.32 -9.14 -13.12
N ASN A 196 10.53 -9.90 -12.38
CA ASN A 196 9.11 -10.04 -12.66
C ASN A 196 8.33 -8.75 -12.34
N VAL A 197 8.71 -8.03 -11.29
CA VAL A 197 8.18 -6.67 -11.05
C VAL A 197 8.52 -5.73 -12.20
N PHE A 198 9.76 -5.76 -12.71
CA PHE A 198 10.13 -4.97 -13.88
C PHE A 198 9.27 -5.32 -15.11
N SER A 199 9.10 -6.61 -15.42
CA SER A 199 8.28 -7.06 -16.55
C SER A 199 6.82 -6.65 -16.42
N PHE A 200 6.25 -6.75 -15.20
CA PHE A 200 4.90 -6.30 -14.90
C PHE A 200 4.74 -4.79 -15.15
N LEU A 201 5.67 -3.97 -14.63
CA LEU A 201 5.65 -2.52 -14.82
C LEU A 201 5.82 -2.14 -16.29
N GLU A 202 6.71 -2.81 -17.02
CA GLU A 202 6.90 -2.63 -18.46
C GLU A 202 5.61 -2.94 -19.22
N ALA A 203 4.88 -3.99 -18.85
CA ALA A 203 3.59 -4.32 -19.44
C ALA A 203 2.50 -3.26 -19.17
N LEU A 204 2.45 -2.69 -17.96
CA LEU A 204 1.55 -1.56 -17.66
C LEU A 204 1.89 -0.33 -18.51
N LEU A 205 3.18 0.02 -18.60
CA LEU A 205 3.68 1.14 -19.40
C LEU A 205 3.37 0.97 -20.89
N ASN A 206 3.58 -0.23 -21.44
CA ASN A 206 3.23 -0.57 -22.82
C ASN A 206 1.72 -0.49 -23.10
N LYS A 207 0.88 -0.68 -22.09
CA LYS A 207 -0.58 -0.48 -22.17
C LYS A 207 -1.01 0.98 -21.95
N GLY A 208 -0.07 1.90 -21.77
CA GLY A 208 -0.33 3.33 -21.67
C GLY A 208 -0.45 3.86 -20.24
N ALA A 209 -0.07 3.09 -19.21
CA ALA A 209 0.02 3.63 -17.85
C ALA A 209 1.05 4.78 -17.81
N LYS A 210 0.62 5.96 -17.36
CA LYS A 210 1.48 7.16 -17.28
C LYS A 210 1.92 7.53 -15.87
N TYR A 211 1.14 7.19 -14.86
CA TYR A 211 1.39 7.61 -13.47
C TYR A 211 1.41 6.39 -12.58
N ILE A 212 2.60 5.98 -12.16
CA ILE A 212 2.81 4.74 -11.41
C ILE A 212 3.51 5.07 -10.10
N VAL A 213 2.98 4.58 -9.00
CA VAL A 213 3.69 4.52 -7.71
C VAL A 213 4.06 3.06 -7.44
N VAL A 214 5.31 2.81 -7.12
CA VAL A 214 5.84 1.48 -6.80
C VAL A 214 6.38 1.50 -5.38
N GLN A 215 5.78 0.73 -4.48
CA GLN A 215 6.27 0.57 -3.11
C GLN A 215 7.47 -0.38 -3.08
N GLY A 216 8.52 0.03 -2.36
CA GLY A 216 9.56 -0.91 -1.94
C GLY A 216 9.06 -1.81 -0.80
N LEU A 217 9.84 -2.83 -0.48
CA LEU A 217 9.59 -3.67 0.69
C LEU A 217 9.78 -2.88 1.99
N PRO A 218 8.93 -3.10 3.01
CA PRO A 218 9.12 -2.52 4.34
C PRO A 218 10.31 -3.16 5.09
N LEU A 219 10.57 -2.71 6.32
CA LEU A 219 11.43 -3.42 7.27
C LEU A 219 10.78 -4.75 7.72
N THR A 220 10.86 -5.77 6.88
CA THR A 220 10.31 -7.11 7.18
C THR A 220 11.01 -7.76 8.38
N GLY A 221 12.26 -7.41 8.67
CA GLY A 221 12.97 -7.89 9.86
C GLY A 221 12.42 -7.33 11.18
N CYS A 222 11.60 -6.28 11.13
CA CYS A 222 10.93 -5.74 12.31
C CYS A 222 9.60 -6.47 12.62
N LEU A 223 9.17 -7.39 11.76
CA LEU A 223 7.91 -8.11 11.96
C LEU A 223 8.06 -9.16 13.07
N PRO A 224 7.07 -9.31 13.96
CA PRO A 224 7.10 -10.31 15.03
C PRO A 224 7.40 -11.73 14.54
N LEU A 225 6.91 -12.12 13.35
CA LEU A 225 7.25 -13.39 12.73
C LEU A 225 8.77 -13.56 12.56
N SER A 226 9.43 -12.61 11.88
CA SER A 226 10.89 -12.64 11.69
C SER A 226 11.63 -12.62 13.02
N MET A 227 11.19 -11.78 13.95
CA MET A 227 11.77 -11.66 15.29
C MET A 227 11.67 -12.93 16.13
N THR A 228 10.61 -13.71 15.92
CA THR A 228 10.35 -14.98 16.62
C THR A 228 11.23 -16.11 16.11
N VAL A 229 11.47 -16.17 14.80
CA VAL A 229 12.21 -17.29 14.18
C VAL A 229 13.71 -17.04 14.08
N ALA A 230 14.16 -15.79 14.09
CA ALA A 230 15.57 -15.45 13.94
C ALA A 230 16.37 -15.64 15.24
N PRO A 231 17.67 -15.99 15.15
CA PRO A 231 18.59 -15.97 16.30
C PRO A 231 18.57 -14.62 17.03
N GLN A 232 18.73 -14.62 18.35
CA GLN A 232 18.67 -13.40 19.16
C GLN A 232 19.82 -12.42 18.90
N ASP A 233 20.96 -12.90 18.40
CA ASP A 233 22.14 -12.12 18.06
C ASP A 233 22.08 -11.49 16.66
N ASP A 234 21.13 -11.89 15.82
CA ASP A 234 20.86 -11.25 14.52
C ASP A 234 19.95 -10.03 14.71
N ARG A 235 20.51 -8.93 15.21
CA ARG A 235 19.78 -7.67 15.48
C ARG A 235 20.51 -6.45 14.93
N ASP A 236 19.75 -5.53 14.34
CA ASP A 236 20.23 -4.22 13.89
C ASP A 236 20.16 -3.16 15.00
N ASP A 237 20.49 -1.90 14.68
CA ASP A 237 20.59 -0.80 15.64
C ASP A 237 19.25 -0.34 16.22
N ILE A 238 18.13 -0.72 15.59
CA ILE A 238 16.77 -0.48 16.08
C ILE A 238 16.15 -1.75 16.68
N GLY A 239 16.91 -2.85 16.78
CA GLY A 239 16.48 -4.09 17.41
C GLY A 239 15.65 -5.00 16.51
N CYS A 240 15.65 -4.79 15.19
CA CYS A 240 14.99 -5.67 14.22
C CYS A 240 15.97 -6.73 13.69
N VAL A 241 15.49 -7.77 12.99
CA VAL A 241 16.37 -8.81 12.41
C VAL A 241 17.23 -8.24 11.28
N ALA A 242 18.55 -8.15 11.51
CA ALA A 242 19.46 -7.44 10.61
C ALA A 242 19.58 -8.14 9.25
N SER A 243 19.70 -9.47 9.24
CA SER A 243 19.81 -10.25 7.99
C SER A 243 18.57 -10.09 7.09
N VAL A 244 17.37 -10.07 7.67
CA VAL A 244 16.10 -9.92 6.97
C VAL A 244 15.93 -8.49 6.45
N ASN A 245 16.24 -7.47 7.26
CA ASN A 245 16.23 -6.08 6.79
C ASN A 245 17.26 -5.84 5.67
N LYS A 246 18.43 -6.49 5.73
CA LYS A 246 19.41 -6.46 4.65
C LYS A 246 18.90 -7.10 3.36
N GLN A 247 18.11 -8.18 3.44
CA GLN A 247 17.47 -8.78 2.27
C GLN A 247 16.50 -7.79 1.61
N SER A 248 15.63 -7.16 2.40
CA SER A 248 14.67 -6.15 1.92
C SER A 248 15.35 -4.91 1.32
N SER A 249 16.40 -4.39 1.97
CA SER A 249 17.14 -3.23 1.43
C SER A 249 17.90 -3.56 0.13
N THR A 250 18.42 -4.78 0.01
CA THR A 250 19.07 -5.26 -1.23
C THR A 250 18.05 -5.39 -2.36
N HIS A 251 16.88 -5.98 -2.10
CA HIS A 251 15.78 -6.03 -3.07
C HIS A 251 15.41 -4.62 -3.55
N ASN A 252 15.19 -3.70 -2.61
CA ASN A 252 14.81 -2.32 -2.91
C ASN A 252 15.84 -1.57 -3.76
N THR A 253 17.13 -1.81 -3.52
CA THR A 253 18.21 -1.24 -4.32
C THR A 253 18.15 -1.72 -5.77
N LEU A 254 17.95 -3.02 -5.98
CA LEU A 254 17.81 -3.60 -7.31
C LEU A 254 16.54 -3.13 -8.01
N LEU A 255 15.41 -3.06 -7.29
CA LEU A 255 14.16 -2.52 -7.79
C LEU A 255 14.33 -1.06 -8.24
N LEU A 256 14.96 -0.20 -7.42
CA LEU A 256 15.17 1.20 -7.77
C LEU A 256 16.02 1.36 -9.05
N ASN A 257 17.03 0.51 -9.25
CA ASN A 257 17.80 0.47 -10.50
C ASN A 257 16.92 0.12 -11.71
N LYS A 258 15.99 -0.83 -11.55
CA LYS A 258 15.00 -1.20 -12.57
C LYS A 258 13.98 -0.10 -12.84
N LEU A 259 13.55 0.64 -11.81
CA LEU A 259 12.70 1.82 -12.00
C LEU A 259 13.44 2.94 -12.75
N ASN A 260 14.72 3.17 -12.47
CA ASN A 260 15.55 4.11 -13.21
C ASN A 260 15.74 3.71 -14.68
N GLU A 261 15.78 2.41 -14.96
CA GLU A 261 15.76 1.88 -16.32
C GLU A 261 14.43 2.20 -17.03
N LEU A 262 13.29 1.90 -16.39
CA LEU A 262 11.97 2.20 -16.96
C LEU A 262 11.77 3.71 -17.18
N ARG A 263 12.19 4.57 -16.25
CA ARG A 263 12.10 6.04 -16.41
C ARG A 263 12.82 6.54 -17.66
N ARG A 264 13.96 5.93 -18.02
CA ARG A 264 14.69 6.25 -19.25
C ARG A 264 13.98 5.73 -20.50
N ARG A 265 13.40 4.54 -20.44
CA ARG A 265 12.66 3.93 -21.57
C ARG A 265 11.32 4.62 -21.84
N TYR A 266 10.67 5.13 -20.79
CA TYR A 266 9.34 5.74 -20.84
C TYR A 266 9.37 7.17 -20.30
N PRO A 267 10.03 8.12 -20.98
CA PRO A 267 10.23 9.49 -20.47
C PRO A 267 8.94 10.29 -20.30
N LYS A 268 7.82 9.83 -20.88
CA LYS A 268 6.48 10.44 -20.72
C LYS A 268 5.73 9.92 -19.49
N ALA A 269 6.23 8.89 -18.83
CA ALA A 269 5.62 8.33 -17.62
C ALA A 269 6.31 8.88 -16.37
N VAL A 270 5.51 9.13 -15.33
CA VAL A 270 5.98 9.45 -13.99
C VAL A 270 5.94 8.17 -13.17
N ILE A 271 7.10 7.59 -12.92
CA ILE A 271 7.27 6.39 -12.09
C ILE A 271 7.85 6.84 -10.75
N SER A 272 7.02 6.93 -9.72
CA SER A 272 7.41 7.25 -8.35
C SER A 272 7.76 5.99 -7.56
N TYR A 273 8.89 6.01 -6.87
CA TYR A 273 9.26 4.99 -5.89
C TYR A 273 8.82 5.46 -4.50
N ALA A 274 7.98 4.69 -3.82
CA ALA A 274 7.64 4.90 -2.41
C ALA A 274 8.61 4.10 -1.52
N ASP A 275 9.46 4.84 -0.81
CA ASP A 275 10.53 4.34 0.05
C ASP A 275 9.97 3.82 1.38
N TYR A 276 9.29 2.67 1.32
CA TYR A 276 8.66 2.05 2.49
C TYR A 276 9.71 1.70 3.55
N HIS A 277 10.82 1.07 3.16
CA HIS A 277 11.91 0.77 4.08
C HIS A 277 12.37 2.03 4.85
N GLY A 278 12.64 3.14 4.16
CA GLY A 278 13.03 4.39 4.81
C GLY A 278 11.94 4.98 5.70
N ALA A 279 10.68 4.96 5.26
CA ALA A 279 9.54 5.48 6.03
C ALA A 279 9.31 4.67 7.31
N HIS A 280 9.29 3.34 7.18
CA HIS A 280 9.14 2.40 8.29
C HIS A 280 10.31 2.57 9.28
N HIS A 281 11.55 2.64 8.79
CA HIS A 281 12.73 2.87 9.63
C HIS A 281 12.67 4.18 10.41
N ALA A 282 12.28 5.28 9.77
CA ALA A 282 12.15 6.57 10.44
C ALA A 282 11.11 6.54 11.56
N ILE A 283 9.98 5.84 11.36
CA ILE A 283 8.96 5.65 12.40
C ILE A 283 9.52 4.79 13.54
N MET A 284 10.15 3.65 13.23
CA MET A 284 10.69 2.73 14.24
C MET A 284 11.82 3.32 15.07
N LYS A 285 12.58 4.27 14.52
CA LYS A 285 13.63 5.00 15.25
C LYS A 285 13.07 5.99 16.27
N ASN A 286 11.83 6.45 16.09
CA ASN A 286 11.16 7.37 17.03
C ASN A 286 9.65 7.08 17.13
N PRO A 287 9.26 5.89 17.63
CA PRO A 287 7.89 5.40 17.58
C PRO A 287 6.92 6.31 18.35
N ALA A 288 7.38 6.85 19.49
CA ALA A 288 6.60 7.74 20.34
C ALA A 288 6.19 9.04 19.63
N ALA A 289 7.06 9.60 18.77
CA ALA A 289 6.71 10.79 17.97
C ALA A 289 5.61 10.52 16.93
N HIS A 290 5.39 9.25 16.60
CA HIS A 290 4.32 8.80 15.70
C HIS A 290 3.13 8.19 16.47
N GLY A 291 3.14 8.23 17.80
CA GLY A 291 2.04 7.79 18.65
C GLY A 291 2.10 6.33 19.09
N PHE A 292 3.15 5.59 18.72
CA PHE A 292 3.34 4.18 19.09
C PHE A 292 4.09 4.05 20.42
N THR A 293 3.58 3.17 21.28
CA THR A 293 4.26 2.75 22.52
C THR A 293 4.67 1.29 22.49
N GLU A 294 4.10 0.50 21.58
CA GLU A 294 4.45 -0.91 21.38
C GLU A 294 4.89 -1.14 19.94
N THR A 295 6.16 -1.51 19.78
CA THR A 295 6.83 -1.63 18.47
C THR A 295 6.95 -3.07 17.99
N PHE A 296 7.08 -4.03 18.89
CA PHE A 296 7.47 -5.41 18.55
C PHE A 296 6.45 -6.47 18.93
N LYS A 297 5.44 -6.14 19.74
CA LYS A 297 4.33 -7.06 19.98
C LYS A 297 3.24 -6.91 18.94
N THR A 298 2.60 -8.03 18.61
CA THR A 298 1.33 -8.02 17.89
C THR A 298 0.22 -7.47 18.79
N CYS A 299 -0.70 -6.71 18.22
CA CYS A 299 -1.93 -6.32 18.91
C CYS A 299 -2.93 -7.48 18.98
N CYS A 300 -3.09 -8.22 17.88
CA CYS A 300 -3.89 -9.43 17.81
C CYS A 300 -2.96 -10.64 17.64
N GLY A 301 -2.70 -11.34 18.72
CA GLY A 301 -1.87 -12.53 18.68
C GLY A 301 -1.96 -13.33 19.97
N SER A 302 -1.17 -14.38 20.03
CA SER A 302 -1.14 -15.33 21.14
C SER A 302 0.32 -15.66 21.50
N GLY A 303 0.55 -16.59 22.42
CA GLY A 303 1.91 -16.99 22.83
C GLY A 303 2.58 -16.09 23.87
N GLY A 304 2.10 -14.86 24.08
CA GLY A 304 2.66 -13.95 25.08
C GLY A 304 4.15 -13.64 24.85
N GLY A 305 4.94 -13.50 25.92
CA GLY A 305 6.38 -13.29 25.81
C GLY A 305 6.80 -11.96 25.16
N ALA A 306 7.91 -11.98 24.43
CA ALA A 306 8.55 -10.78 23.89
C ALA A 306 7.75 -10.13 22.73
N TYR A 307 7.05 -10.95 21.92
CA TYR A 307 6.40 -10.49 20.69
C TYR A 307 4.89 -10.77 20.61
N ASN A 308 4.31 -11.49 21.59
CA ASN A 308 2.91 -11.90 21.57
C ASN A 308 2.52 -12.57 20.24
N PHE A 309 3.37 -13.43 19.71
CA PHE A 309 3.15 -14.09 18.43
C PHE A 309 3.36 -15.61 18.55
N ASP A 310 2.46 -16.38 17.91
CA ASP A 310 2.54 -17.82 17.73
C ASP A 310 2.10 -18.16 16.30
N LEU A 311 2.98 -18.79 15.52
CA LEU A 311 2.75 -19.15 14.12
C LEU A 311 1.60 -20.15 13.94
N PHE A 312 1.29 -20.94 14.97
CA PHE A 312 0.25 -21.97 14.91
C PHE A 312 -1.08 -21.54 15.54
N ALA A 313 -1.12 -20.32 16.10
CA ALA A 313 -2.30 -19.72 16.72
C ALA A 313 -2.35 -18.22 16.39
N THR A 314 -2.54 -17.92 15.10
CA THR A 314 -2.53 -16.55 14.56
C THR A 314 -3.85 -15.82 14.79
N CYS A 315 -3.84 -14.50 14.56
CA CYS A 315 -5.01 -13.65 14.74
C CYS A 315 -6.26 -14.16 14.00
N GLY A 316 -7.39 -14.21 14.69
CA GLY A 316 -8.68 -14.65 14.15
C GLY A 316 -8.89 -16.18 14.18
N SER A 317 -7.85 -16.96 14.49
CA SER A 317 -7.96 -18.41 14.71
C SER A 317 -8.79 -18.74 15.96
N PRO A 318 -9.29 -19.99 16.11
CA PRO A 318 -10.02 -20.40 17.30
C PRO A 318 -9.22 -20.13 18.58
N GLY A 319 -9.75 -19.26 19.44
CA GLY A 319 -9.11 -18.85 20.70
C GLY A 319 -8.29 -17.56 20.63
N VAL A 320 -8.05 -17.01 19.43
CA VAL A 320 -7.28 -15.76 19.22
C VAL A 320 -8.16 -14.71 18.55
N ASN A 321 -9.30 -14.43 19.18
CA ASN A 321 -10.36 -13.56 18.64
C ASN A 321 -10.46 -12.19 19.35
N LYS A 322 -9.46 -11.85 20.16
CA LYS A 322 -9.36 -10.57 20.86
C LYS A 322 -8.05 -9.88 20.51
N ALA A 323 -8.15 -8.59 20.20
CA ALA A 323 -7.01 -7.71 20.02
C ALA A 323 -6.64 -7.03 21.35
N CYS A 324 -5.51 -6.34 21.34
CA CYS A 324 -5.10 -5.42 22.39
C CYS A 324 -6.13 -4.30 22.57
N SER A 325 -6.10 -3.61 23.72
CA SER A 325 -7.12 -2.61 24.06
C SER A 325 -7.02 -1.32 23.25
N ASP A 326 -5.84 -0.98 22.73
CA ASP A 326 -5.60 0.23 21.94
C ASP A 326 -4.68 -0.07 20.74
N PRO A 327 -5.25 -0.56 19.61
CA PRO A 327 -4.49 -0.83 18.39
C PRO A 327 -3.72 0.38 17.85
N ALA A 328 -4.15 1.60 18.17
CA ALA A 328 -3.48 2.83 17.72
C ALA A 328 -2.10 3.05 18.37
N LYS A 329 -1.76 2.30 19.42
CA LYS A 329 -0.46 2.32 20.10
C LYS A 329 0.52 1.27 19.61
N PHE A 330 0.06 0.35 18.78
CA PHE A 330 0.84 -0.80 18.29
C PHE A 330 1.26 -0.56 16.85
N VAL A 331 2.49 -0.94 16.52
CA VAL A 331 2.98 -0.96 15.12
C VAL A 331 2.40 -2.17 14.38
N ASN A 332 2.42 -3.34 15.01
CA ASN A 332 2.11 -4.60 14.37
C ASN A 332 0.72 -5.14 14.76
N TRP A 333 -0.02 -5.64 13.77
CA TRP A 333 -1.35 -6.18 13.97
C TRP A 333 -1.31 -7.66 14.37
N ASP A 334 -0.80 -8.55 13.52
CA ASP A 334 -0.99 -10.01 13.64
C ASP A 334 0.29 -10.85 13.54
N GLY A 335 1.44 -10.21 13.44
CA GLY A 335 2.76 -10.82 13.32
C GLY A 335 3.42 -10.62 11.97
N VAL A 336 2.64 -10.29 10.94
CA VAL A 336 3.13 -10.01 9.58
C VAL A 336 2.60 -8.68 9.08
N HIS A 337 1.40 -8.29 9.44
CA HIS A 337 0.76 -7.07 8.95
C HIS A 337 0.76 -5.96 9.99
N LEU A 338 0.53 -4.74 9.53
CA LEU A 338 0.61 -3.55 10.37
C LEU A 338 -0.78 -3.10 10.83
N THR A 339 -0.82 -2.35 11.93
CA THR A 339 -2.06 -1.71 12.36
C THR A 339 -2.46 -0.60 11.39
N GLU A 340 -3.74 -0.22 11.37
CA GLU A 340 -4.22 0.95 10.65
C GLU A 340 -3.44 2.21 11.03
N ALA A 341 -3.10 2.35 12.32
CA ALA A 341 -2.33 3.49 12.80
C ALA A 341 -0.93 3.54 12.16
N MET A 342 -0.28 2.39 12.02
CA MET A 342 1.00 2.30 11.32
C MET A 342 0.86 2.54 9.82
N TYR A 343 -0.15 1.96 9.17
CA TYR A 343 -0.42 2.27 7.75
C TYR A 343 -0.70 3.76 7.51
N LYS A 344 -1.41 4.42 8.45
CA LYS A 344 -1.63 5.88 8.41
C LYS A 344 -0.33 6.66 8.55
N ALA A 345 0.55 6.25 9.47
CA ALA A 345 1.83 6.89 9.67
C ALA A 345 2.70 6.77 8.41
N VAL A 346 2.79 5.58 7.82
CA VAL A 346 3.50 5.32 6.56
C VAL A 346 2.92 6.12 5.40
N ALA A 347 1.59 6.13 5.24
CA ALA A 347 0.91 6.93 4.21
C ALA A 347 1.27 8.42 4.33
N ASN A 348 1.32 8.96 5.55
CA ASN A 348 1.75 10.32 5.79
C ASN A 348 3.23 10.55 5.41
N MET A 349 4.10 9.55 5.62
CA MET A 349 5.51 9.65 5.20
C MET A 349 5.63 9.76 3.68
N PHE A 350 4.87 8.94 2.93
CA PHE A 350 4.84 8.97 1.47
C PHE A 350 4.27 10.27 0.91
N PHE A 351 3.11 10.69 1.40
CA PHE A 351 2.36 11.77 0.78
C PHE A 351 2.81 13.16 1.23
N ASN A 352 3.37 13.28 2.44
CA ASN A 352 3.63 14.59 3.07
C ASN A 352 5.07 14.78 3.58
N ARG A 353 5.93 13.75 3.61
CA ARG A 353 7.28 13.84 4.22
C ARG A 353 8.43 13.49 3.28
N GLY A 354 8.18 13.37 1.97
CA GLY A 354 9.24 13.21 0.98
C GLY A 354 9.81 11.80 0.86
N TYR A 355 9.06 10.77 1.26
CA TYR A 355 9.43 9.36 1.08
C TYR A 355 8.98 8.79 -0.27
N CYS A 356 8.62 9.65 -1.22
CA CYS A 356 8.39 9.29 -2.62
C CYS A 356 9.44 9.96 -3.52
N ARG A 357 9.94 9.24 -4.52
CA ARG A 357 10.92 9.77 -5.49
C ARG A 357 10.56 9.39 -6.93
N PRO A 358 10.18 10.35 -7.81
CA PRO A 358 9.84 11.74 -7.50
C PRO A 358 8.73 11.87 -6.44
N GLY A 359 8.61 13.05 -5.83
CA GLY A 359 7.64 13.32 -4.76
C GLY A 359 6.19 13.08 -5.19
N PHE A 360 5.32 12.79 -4.22
CA PHE A 360 3.90 12.56 -4.49
C PHE A 360 3.22 13.82 -5.06
N ASP A 361 3.62 15.00 -4.60
CA ASP A 361 3.23 16.31 -5.14
C ASP A 361 3.59 16.47 -6.63
N VAL A 362 4.77 16.00 -7.04
CA VAL A 362 5.20 15.99 -8.45
C VAL A 362 4.30 15.09 -9.28
N LEU A 363 3.91 13.93 -8.75
CA LEU A 363 2.99 13.02 -9.43
C LEU A 363 1.59 13.64 -9.60
N LEU A 364 1.11 14.39 -8.58
CA LEU A 364 -0.15 15.14 -8.67
C LEU A 364 -0.08 16.29 -9.68
N SER A 365 1.02 17.05 -9.71
CA SER A 365 1.17 18.21 -10.60
C SER A 365 1.38 17.81 -12.06
N SER A 366 2.09 16.70 -12.31
CA SER A 366 2.37 16.20 -13.67
C SER A 366 1.10 15.87 -14.47
N LYS A 367 0.01 15.52 -13.78
CA LYS A 367 -1.30 15.33 -14.43
C LYS A 367 -1.89 16.65 -14.94
N GLY A 368 -1.64 17.75 -14.24
CA GLY A 368 -2.14 19.08 -14.59
C GLY A 368 -1.47 19.67 -15.84
N ASP A 369 -0.22 19.33 -16.10
CA ASP A 369 0.54 19.87 -17.24
C ASP A 369 0.29 19.12 -18.55
N ALA A 370 -0.13 17.84 -18.51
CA ALA A 370 -0.48 17.05 -19.69
C ALA A 370 -1.84 17.44 -20.33
N ALA A 371 -2.59 18.35 -19.71
CA ALA A 371 -3.89 18.85 -20.17
C ALA A 371 -3.82 20.25 -20.85
N LYS A 372 -2.61 20.76 -21.08
CA LYS A 372 -2.32 21.91 -21.96
C LYS A 372 -1.65 21.41 -23.23
#